data_AF-A0A316VUV6-F1
#
_entry.id   AF-A0A316VUV6-F1
#
_cell.length_a   1.000
_cell.length_b   1.000
_cell.length_c   1.000
_cell.angle_alpha   90.00
_cell.angle_beta   90.00
_cell.angle_gamma   90.00
#
_symmetry.space_group_name_H-M   'P 1'
#
loop_
_entity.id
_entity.type
_entity.pdbx_description
1 polymer ?
#
loop_
_entity_poly.entity_id
_entity_poly.type
_entity_poly.pdbx_seq_one_letter_code
_entity_poly.pdbx_strand_id
1 'polypeptide(L)'
;NPGGVRTGSKILRARLRGPSMLRYYPPTLNLRSVNMLGRELEGDLWRDVVDWNERQRLADLDKAKHYGKNPPKKGQGRRAAVKGKR
;
A
#
# COMPACT_ATOMS: atom_id res chain seq x y z
N ASN A 1 15.40 -46.88 2.15
CA ASN A 1 16.45 -47.05 3.16
C ASN A 1 16.14 -48.36 3.91
N PRO A 2 16.85 -49.45 3.61
CA PRO A 2 16.59 -50.76 4.22
C PRO A 2 16.71 -50.77 5.75
N GLY A 3 17.44 -49.82 6.36
CA GLY A 3 17.55 -49.67 7.82
C GLY A 3 16.53 -48.74 8.48
N GLY A 4 15.54 -48.20 7.74
CA GLY A 4 14.48 -47.34 8.31
C GLY A 4 14.95 -45.99 8.88
N VAL A 5 16.23 -45.62 8.69
CA VAL A 5 16.81 -44.41 9.28
C VAL A 5 16.20 -43.15 8.64
N ARG A 6 15.90 -42.14 9.48
CA ARG A 6 15.34 -40.84 9.10
C ARG A 6 16.41 -39.97 8.42
N THR A 7 16.59 -40.13 7.12
CA THR A 7 17.55 -39.38 6.30
C THR A 7 17.05 -38.01 5.80
N GLY A 8 15.91 -37.50 6.28
CA GLY A 8 15.37 -36.20 5.86
C GLY A 8 14.79 -36.15 4.43
N SER A 9 14.71 -37.29 3.74
CA SER A 9 14.18 -37.40 2.37
C SER A 9 12.75 -36.87 2.18
N LYS A 10 11.96 -36.75 3.27
CA LYS A 10 10.63 -36.11 3.26
C LYS A 10 10.71 -34.61 2.93
N ILE A 11 11.70 -33.91 3.49
CA ILE A 11 11.90 -32.48 3.30
C ILE A 11 12.44 -32.24 1.88
N LEU A 12 13.41 -33.05 1.44
CA LEU A 12 14.00 -32.95 0.11
C LEU A 12 13.00 -33.24 -1.02
N ARG A 13 12.01 -34.10 -0.80
CA ARG A 13 10.93 -34.39 -1.75
C ARG A 13 9.84 -33.31 -1.79
N ALA A 14 9.75 -32.47 -0.76
CA ALA A 14 8.73 -31.43 -0.71
C ALA A 14 9.04 -30.37 -1.77
N ARG A 15 8.07 -30.10 -2.64
CA ARG A 15 8.19 -29.02 -3.64
C ARG A 15 8.14 -27.66 -2.94
N LEU A 16 8.90 -26.70 -3.47
CA LEU A 16 8.87 -25.31 -3.00
C LEU A 16 7.45 -24.74 -3.14
N ARG A 17 6.91 -24.18 -2.06
CA ARG A 17 5.60 -23.50 -2.03
C ARG A 17 5.71 -21.97 -2.06
N GLY A 18 6.91 -21.42 -1.80
CA GLY A 18 7.17 -19.98 -1.76
C GLY A 18 6.60 -19.22 -2.97
N PRO A 19 6.91 -19.61 -4.23
CA PRO A 19 6.39 -18.91 -5.40
C PRO A 19 4.85 -18.94 -5.50
N SER A 20 4.22 -20.02 -5.05
CA SER A 20 2.76 -20.14 -5.02
C SER A 20 2.14 -19.26 -3.94
N MET A 21 2.81 -19.14 -2.78
CA MET A 21 2.34 -18.32 -1.66
C MET A 21 2.47 -16.82 -1.95
N LEU A 22 3.54 -16.40 -2.62
CA LEU A 22 3.74 -15.00 -3.02
C LEU A 22 2.64 -14.48 -3.96
N ARG A 23 2.03 -15.36 -4.76
CA ARG A 23 0.96 -15.02 -5.71
C ARG A 23 -0.43 -14.97 -5.10
N TYR A 24 -0.56 -15.16 -3.78
CA TYR A 24 -1.87 -15.23 -3.12
C TYR A 24 -2.69 -13.95 -3.32
N TYR A 25 -2.05 -12.78 -3.22
CA TYR A 25 -2.68 -11.52 -3.59
C TYR A 25 -2.23 -11.10 -4.99
N PRO A 26 -3.16 -10.79 -5.90
CA PRO A 26 -2.79 -10.24 -7.20
C PRO A 26 -2.11 -8.88 -7.02
N PRO A 27 -1.12 -8.53 -7.85
CA PRO A 27 -0.49 -7.23 -7.79
C PRO A 27 -1.52 -6.14 -8.10
N THR A 28 -1.58 -5.12 -7.25
CA THR A 28 -2.42 -3.94 -7.47
C THR A 28 -1.67 -2.91 -8.31
N LEU A 29 -2.36 -2.28 -9.26
CA LEU A 29 -1.80 -1.18 -10.02
C LEU A 29 -1.78 0.10 -9.18
N ASN A 30 -0.61 0.75 -9.12
CA ASN A 30 -0.51 2.10 -8.56
C ASN A 30 -0.67 3.10 -9.71
N LEU A 31 -1.85 3.73 -9.78
CA LEU A 31 -2.19 4.68 -10.85
C LEU A 31 -1.23 5.89 -10.89
N ARG A 32 -0.64 6.27 -9.75
CA ARG A 32 0.35 7.34 -9.69
C ARG A 32 1.64 6.98 -10.42
N SER A 33 2.15 5.76 -10.22
CA SER A 33 3.35 5.31 -10.95
C SER A 33 3.09 5.13 -12.44
N VAL A 34 1.88 4.69 -12.81
CA VAL A 34 1.46 4.61 -14.22
C VAL A 34 1.47 5.99 -14.86
N ASN A 35 0.89 6.99 -14.22
CA ASN A 35 0.88 8.37 -14.72
C ASN A 35 2.29 8.98 -14.79
N MET A 36 3.20 8.61 -13.89
CA MET A 36 4.61 9.05 -13.97
C MET A 36 5.30 8.49 -15.22
N LEU A 37 5.15 7.19 -15.46
CA LEU A 37 5.70 6.54 -16.66
C LEU A 37 5.08 7.08 -17.96
N GLY A 38 3.77 7.32 -17.97
CA GLY A 38 3.10 7.91 -19.14
C GLY A 38 3.59 9.32 -19.50
N ARG A 39 4.02 10.11 -18.50
CA ARG A 39 4.64 11.43 -18.72
C ARG A 39 6.05 11.33 -19.29
N GLU A 40 6.81 10.33 -18.88
CA GLU A 40 8.19 10.10 -19.33
C GLU A 40 8.23 9.52 -20.75
N LEU A 41 7.27 8.67 -21.10
CA LEU A 41 7.20 7.99 -22.40
C LEU A 41 6.50 8.80 -23.50
N GLU A 42 6.22 10.10 -23.27
CA GLU A 42 5.54 11.02 -24.20
C GLU A 42 4.24 10.48 -24.83
N GLY A 43 3.59 9.51 -24.17
CA GLY A 43 2.37 8.88 -24.66
C GLY A 43 1.13 9.66 -24.19
N ASP A 44 0.51 10.42 -25.09
CA ASP A 44 -0.70 11.22 -24.78
C ASP A 44 -1.89 10.38 -24.25
N LEU A 45 -1.93 9.08 -24.56
CA LEU A 45 -3.04 8.19 -24.18
C LEU A 45 -3.03 7.75 -22.71
N TRP A 46 -1.88 7.84 -22.01
CA TRP A 46 -1.71 7.29 -20.64
C TRP A 46 -1.42 8.36 -19.58
N ARG A 47 -1.48 9.64 -19.97
CA ARG A 47 -0.99 10.77 -19.15
C ARG A 47 -1.93 11.16 -18.01
N ASP A 48 -3.20 10.74 -18.06
CA ASP A 48 -4.27 11.24 -17.19
C ASP A 48 -5.20 10.13 -16.64
N VAL A 49 -4.65 9.00 -16.20
CA VAL A 49 -5.48 8.02 -15.49
C VAL A 49 -5.88 8.59 -14.12
N VAL A 50 -7.18 8.80 -13.93
CA VAL A 50 -7.73 9.42 -12.72
C VAL A 50 -8.20 8.36 -11.73
N ASP A 51 -7.71 8.46 -10.49
CA ASP A 51 -8.30 7.77 -9.35
C ASP A 51 -9.45 8.61 -8.76
N TRP A 52 -10.69 8.18 -9.03
CA TRP A 52 -11.88 8.87 -8.53
C TRP A 52 -12.02 8.83 -7.01
N ASN A 53 -11.59 7.74 -6.37
CA ASN A 53 -11.65 7.61 -4.91
C ASN A 53 -10.66 8.58 -4.26
N GLU A 54 -9.46 8.69 -4.82
CA GLU A 54 -8.46 9.65 -4.33
C GLU A 54 -8.91 11.10 -4.56
N ARG A 55 -9.53 11.41 -5.70
CA ARG A 55 -10.11 12.75 -5.94
C ARG A 55 -11.19 13.10 -4.93
N GLN A 56 -12.10 12.17 -4.64
CA GLN A 56 -13.12 12.38 -3.63
C GLN A 56 -12.51 12.60 -2.24
N ARG A 57 -11.52 11.78 -1.87
CA ARG A 57 -10.80 11.91 -0.59
C ARG A 57 -10.15 13.29 -0.43
N LEU A 58 -9.56 13.83 -1.50
CA LEU A 58 -8.97 15.17 -1.50
C LEU A 58 -10.02 16.27 -1.35
N ALA A 59 -11.17 16.15 -2.04
CA ALA A 59 -12.28 17.09 -1.90
C ALA A 59 -12.87 17.08 -0.47
N ASP A 60 -13.02 15.89 0.11
CA ASP A 60 -13.50 15.73 1.49
C ASP A 60 -12.52 16.35 2.51
N LEU A 61 -11.21 16.21 2.28
CA LEU A 61 -10.17 16.84 3.09
C LEU A 61 -10.22 18.37 3.00
N ASP A 62 -10.40 18.93 1.81
CA ASP A 62 -10.47 20.38 1.61
C ASP A 62 -11.71 20.96 2.30
N LYS A 63 -12.85 20.28 2.17
CA LYS A 63 -14.07 20.58 2.92
C LYS A 63 -13.84 20.52 4.44
N ALA A 64 -13.20 19.48 4.95
CA ALA A 64 -12.89 19.35 6.37
C ALA A 64 -11.95 20.47 6.85
N LYS A 65 -10.96 20.86 6.03
CA LYS A 65 -10.06 21.98 6.28
C LYS A 65 -10.79 23.31 6.35
N HIS A 66 -11.73 23.57 5.44
CA HIS A 66 -12.59 24.76 5.47
C HIS A 66 -13.40 24.86 6.77
N TYR A 67 -13.89 23.75 7.29
CA TYR A 67 -14.60 23.72 8.59
C TYR A 67 -13.68 23.68 9.81
N GLY A 68 -12.35 23.72 9.65
CA GLY A 68 -11.40 23.59 10.76
C GLY A 68 -11.38 22.19 11.40
N LYS A 69 -11.96 21.19 10.74
CA LYS A 69 -12.03 19.78 11.18
C LYS A 69 -10.95 18.90 10.53
N ASN A 70 -9.89 19.51 10.02
CA ASN A 70 -8.75 18.78 9.47
C ASN A 70 -8.04 17.98 10.57
N PRO A 71 -7.51 16.77 10.30
CA PRO A 71 -6.64 16.09 11.24
C PRO A 71 -5.51 17.02 11.73
N PRO A 72 -5.23 17.06 13.05
CA PRO A 72 -4.19 17.92 13.57
C PRO A 72 -2.82 17.47 13.07
N LYS A 73 -1.86 18.40 13.01
CA LYS A 73 -0.47 18.08 12.73
C LYS A 73 0.02 17.03 13.74
N LYS A 74 0.84 16.08 13.30
CA LYS A 74 1.46 15.06 14.18
C LYS A 74 2.08 15.75 15.40
N GLY A 75 1.77 15.26 16.60
CA GLY A 75 2.23 15.86 17.87
C GLY A 75 1.39 17.02 18.38
N GLN A 76 0.40 17.52 17.63
CA GLN A 76 -0.53 18.59 18.03
C GLN A 76 -1.95 18.05 18.29
N GLY A 77 -2.06 16.75 18.60
CA GLY A 77 -3.33 16.14 18.97
C GLY A 77 -3.84 16.64 20.32
N ARG A 78 -5.10 16.30 20.64
CA ARG A 78 -5.77 16.74 21.88
C ARG A 78 -4.93 16.54 23.15
N ARG A 79 -4.24 15.41 23.29
CA ARG A 79 -3.39 15.12 24.45
C ARG A 79 -2.20 16.07 24.58
N ALA A 80 -1.59 16.47 23.46
CA ALA A 80 -0.48 17.41 23.46
C ALA A 80 -0.95 18.82 23.83
N ALA A 81 -2.10 19.24 23.31
CA ALA A 81 -2.71 20.53 23.64
C ALA A 81 -3.07 20.66 25.13
N VAL A 82 -3.43 19.54 25.79
CA VAL A 82 -3.73 19.50 27.23
C VAL A 82 -2.45 19.53 28.08
N LYS A 83 -1.37 18.87 27.65
CA LYS A 83 -0.10 18.82 28.40
C LYS A 83 0.58 20.19 28.52
N GLY A 84 0.52 21.03 27.49
CA GLY A 84 1.13 22.37 27.50
C GLY A 84 0.32 23.45 28.24
N LYS A 85 -0.89 23.12 28.72
CA LYS A 85 -1.77 24.05 29.46
C LYS A 85 -1.78 23.83 30.97
N ARG A 86 -1.04 22.82 31.46
CA ARG A 86 -0.85 22.54 32.89
C ARG A 86 0.47 23.08 33.37
#